data_AF-A0A0C2F9H1-F1
#
_entry.id   AF-A0A0C2F9H1-F1
#
_cell.length_a   1.000
_cell.length_b   1.000
_cell.length_c   1.000
_cell.angle_alpha   90.00
_cell.angle_beta   90.00
_cell.angle_gamma   90.00
#
_symmetry.space_group_name_H-M   'P 1'
#
loop_
_entity.id
_entity.type
_entity.pdbx_description
1 polymer ?
#
loop_
_entity_poly.entity_id
_entity_poly.type
_entity_poly.pdbx_seq_one_letter_code
_entity_poly.pdbx_strand_id
1 'polypeptide(L)'
;MSGPNASGVGGDNSGYVDDNDGGDGAPMDASRDIAHVKAILEEAGVTDYDPRVVHLLLDLLYTTTSGLLTEAKAISQHCGKMVIDETDVQIAVEFSGLLCDGKPTRADLIKMASERNAQPLPQIRHNFGLKLPNDRCYILYFCRSSTPSIFC
;
A
#
# COMPACT_ATOMS: atom_id res chain seq x y z
N MET A 1 24.11 40.93 52.28
CA MET A 1 24.21 42.18 51.50
C MET A 1 25.44 42.09 50.62
N SER A 2 25.23 42.20 49.31
CA SER A 2 26.10 42.79 48.28
C SER A 2 27.55 42.30 48.08
N GLY A 3 27.85 41.86 46.84
CA GLY A 3 29.21 41.74 46.28
C GLY A 3 29.89 43.11 46.05
N PRO A 4 31.04 43.18 45.33
CA PRO A 4 31.04 43.04 43.86
C PRO A 4 32.30 42.42 43.17
N ASN A 5 32.03 41.70 42.07
CA ASN A 5 32.55 41.73 40.69
C ASN A 5 33.95 42.29 40.28
N ALA A 6 34.70 41.51 39.47
CA ALA A 6 35.38 41.84 38.17
C ALA A 6 36.45 40.76 37.83
N SER A 7 36.30 39.87 36.84
CA SER A 7 36.51 39.99 35.37
C SER A 7 37.97 39.81 34.88
N GLY A 8 38.21 38.86 33.95
CA GLY A 8 39.44 38.77 33.11
C GLY A 8 40.02 37.35 32.90
N VAL A 9 39.47 36.47 32.04
CA VAL A 9 39.82 36.18 30.62
C VAL A 9 41.05 35.26 30.38
N GLY A 10 40.82 34.15 29.66
CA GLY A 10 41.68 33.66 28.55
C GLY A 10 42.47 32.37 28.78
N GLY A 11 42.15 31.29 28.05
CA GLY A 11 42.94 30.05 28.08
C GLY A 11 42.27 28.80 27.50
N ASP A 12 41.53 28.96 26.42
CA ASP A 12 40.85 27.95 25.62
C ASP A 12 41.87 27.05 24.90
N ASN A 13 42.13 25.85 25.44
CA ASN A 13 42.85 24.80 24.72
C ASN A 13 41.85 24.03 23.84
N SER A 14 41.54 24.62 22.69
CA SER A 14 40.84 23.97 21.59
C SER A 14 41.73 22.85 21.02
N GLY A 15 41.47 21.62 21.44
CA GLY A 15 41.95 20.41 20.80
C GLY A 15 40.77 19.66 20.20
N TYR A 16 40.02 20.30 19.31
CA TYR A 16 39.12 19.57 18.41
C TYR A 16 40.01 18.75 17.49
N VAL A 17 40.02 17.45 17.75
CA VAL A 17 40.55 16.46 16.81
C VAL A 17 39.66 16.58 15.58
N ASP A 18 40.23 17.14 14.51
CA ASP A 18 39.67 17.18 13.18
C ASP A 18 39.73 15.75 12.63
N ASP A 19 38.80 14.89 13.06
CA ASP A 19 38.52 13.64 12.36
C ASP A 19 37.72 14.00 11.12
N ASN A 20 38.46 14.44 10.12
CA ASN A 20 38.04 14.62 8.75
C ASN A 20 37.74 13.22 8.15
N ASP A 21 36.54 12.69 8.41
CA ASP A 21 36.01 11.55 7.66
C ASP A 21 34.97 12.07 6.65
N GLY A 22 35.47 12.38 5.46
CA GLY A 22 34.64 12.49 4.28
C GLY A 22 34.25 11.10 3.81
N GLY A 23 32.95 10.79 3.85
CA GLY A 23 32.42 9.54 3.32
C GLY A 23 30.91 9.54 3.20
N ASP A 24 30.43 9.82 1.98
CA ASP A 24 29.09 9.50 1.44
C ASP A 24 27.84 9.82 2.27
N GLY A 25 27.13 10.86 1.82
CA GLY A 25 25.70 11.00 2.09
C GLY A 25 24.91 9.82 1.50
N ALA A 26 24.61 8.84 2.35
CA ALA A 26 23.50 7.89 2.34
C ALA A 26 22.96 7.39 0.97
N PRO A 27 23.25 6.11 0.66
CA PRO A 27 22.19 5.14 0.35
C PRO A 27 22.30 3.85 1.19
N MET A 28 22.88 3.92 2.40
CA MET A 28 23.10 2.74 3.25
C MET A 28 21.80 2.08 3.73
N ASP A 29 20.74 2.85 4.00
CA ASP A 29 19.45 2.30 4.44
C ASP A 29 18.68 1.64 3.30
N ALA A 30 18.62 2.31 2.15
CA ALA A 30 18.03 1.75 0.94
C ALA A 30 18.69 0.41 0.56
N SER A 31 20.02 0.30 0.74
CA SER A 31 20.73 -0.95 0.49
C SER A 31 20.31 -2.10 1.41
N ARG A 32 20.05 -1.83 2.70
CA ARG A 32 19.59 -2.83 3.67
C ARG A 32 18.16 -3.29 3.38
N ASP A 33 17.25 -2.36 3.10
CA ASP A 33 15.86 -2.71 2.81
C ASP A 33 15.73 -3.49 1.50
N ILE A 34 16.54 -3.13 0.50
CA ILE A 34 16.67 -3.89 -0.75
C ILE A 34 17.12 -5.33 -0.44
N ALA A 35 18.09 -5.52 0.45
CA ALA A 35 18.55 -6.85 0.83
C ALA A 35 17.45 -7.66 1.54
N HIS A 36 16.67 -7.04 2.42
CA HIS A 36 15.54 -7.69 3.08
C HIS A 36 14.43 -8.09 2.09
N VAL A 37 14.05 -7.21 1.17
CA VAL A 37 13.02 -7.53 0.16
C VAL A 37 13.48 -8.68 -0.75
N LYS A 38 14.77 -8.73 -1.10
CA LYS A 38 15.33 -9.87 -1.85
C LYS A 38 15.27 -11.18 -1.05
N ALA A 39 15.62 -11.16 0.23
CA ALA A 39 15.52 -12.34 1.09
C ALA A 39 14.08 -12.86 1.19
N ILE A 40 13.08 -11.97 1.26
CA ILE A 40 11.66 -12.34 1.25
C ILE A 40 11.26 -13.01 -0.08
N LEU A 41 11.73 -12.49 -1.22
CA LEU A 41 11.46 -13.08 -2.54
C LEU A 41 12.10 -14.46 -2.69
N GLU A 42 13.29 -14.65 -2.15
CA GLU A 42 13.97 -15.96 -2.11
C GLU A 42 13.22 -16.96 -1.23
N GLU A 43 12.75 -16.55 -0.04
CA GLU A 43 11.92 -17.39 0.83
C GLU A 43 10.57 -17.76 0.18
N ALA A 44 10.00 -16.84 -0.60
CA ALA A 44 8.78 -17.08 -1.38
C ALA A 44 9.01 -18.02 -2.59
N GLY A 45 10.27 -18.40 -2.89
CA GLY A 45 10.62 -19.26 -4.01
C GLY A 45 10.61 -18.57 -5.38
N VAL A 46 10.63 -17.23 -5.42
CA VAL A 46 10.62 -16.44 -6.66
C VAL A 46 12.07 -16.13 -7.05
N THR A 47 12.65 -16.94 -7.94
CA THR A 47 14.07 -16.83 -8.32
C THR A 47 14.33 -16.01 -9.59
N ASP A 48 13.29 -15.73 -10.38
CA ASP A 48 13.40 -14.93 -11.62
C ASP A 48 12.40 -13.77 -11.57
N TYR A 49 12.93 -12.55 -11.40
CA TYR A 49 12.16 -11.32 -11.35
C TYR A 49 12.96 -10.15 -11.92
N ASP A 50 12.24 -9.16 -12.47
CA ASP A 50 12.85 -7.93 -12.95
C ASP A 50 13.32 -7.08 -11.74
N PRO A 51 14.54 -6.51 -11.75
CA PRO A 51 15.05 -5.69 -10.65
C PRO A 51 14.15 -4.51 -10.27
N ARG A 52 13.29 -4.03 -11.17
CA ARG A 52 12.30 -2.98 -10.89
C ARG A 52 11.23 -3.42 -9.90
N VAL A 53 10.95 -4.72 -9.80
CA VAL A 53 9.98 -5.28 -8.85
C VAL A 53 10.41 -5.01 -7.41
N VAL A 54 11.71 -5.08 -7.12
CA VAL A 54 12.24 -4.80 -5.78
C VAL A 54 11.96 -3.35 -5.37
N HIS A 55 12.17 -2.41 -6.29
CA HIS A 55 11.89 -1.00 -6.05
C HIS A 55 10.39 -0.75 -5.85
N LEU A 56 9.54 -1.37 -6.68
CA LEU A 56 8.09 -1.28 -6.54
C LEU A 56 7.59 -1.84 -5.21
N LEU A 57 8.15 -2.97 -4.75
CA LEU A 57 7.81 -3.55 -3.45
C LEU A 57 8.22 -2.62 -2.30
N LEU A 58 9.39 -1.98 -2.39
CA LEU A 58 9.79 -0.97 -1.40
C LEU A 58 8.83 0.21 -1.37
N ASP A 59 8.51 0.77 -2.54
CA ASP A 59 7.59 1.91 -2.64
C ASP A 59 6.20 1.56 -2.08
N LEU A 60 5.73 0.33 -2.35
CA LEU A 60 4.50 -0.19 -1.78
C LEU A 60 4.58 -0.24 -0.25
N LEU A 61 5.62 -0.86 0.32
CA LEU A 61 5.80 -0.97 1.77
C LEU A 61 5.83 0.40 2.44
N TYR A 62 6.58 1.35 1.89
CA TYR A 62 6.70 2.70 2.42
C TYR A 62 5.38 3.48 2.34
N THR A 63 4.71 3.43 1.19
CA THR A 63 3.43 4.14 0.99
C THR A 63 2.33 3.55 1.87
N THR A 64 2.24 2.21 1.94
CA THR A 64 1.25 1.51 2.78
C THR A 64 1.48 1.79 4.26
N THR A 65 2.72 1.69 4.75
CA THR A 65 3.02 1.93 6.17
C THR A 65 2.76 3.38 6.56
N SER A 66 3.16 4.33 5.71
CA SER A 66 2.90 5.77 5.93
C SER A 66 1.40 6.09 5.94
N GLY A 67 0.64 5.52 5.01
CA GLY A 67 -0.82 5.64 4.96
C GLY A 67 -1.48 5.09 6.21
N LEU A 68 -1.09 3.88 6.63
CA LEU A 68 -1.61 3.22 7.82
C LEU A 68 -1.33 4.02 9.10
N LEU A 69 -0.11 4.53 9.25
CA LEU A 69 0.26 5.37 10.41
C LEU A 69 -0.51 6.70 10.43
N THR A 70 -0.85 7.24 9.26
CA THR A 70 -1.67 8.46 9.15
C THR A 70 -3.09 8.19 9.62
N GLU A 71 -3.67 7.05 9.24
CA GLU A 71 -5.00 6.61 9.70
C GLU A 71 -5.00 6.31 11.20
N ALA A 72 -4.01 5.57 11.69
CA ALA A 72 -3.86 5.28 13.12
C ALA A 72 -3.74 6.56 13.96
N LYS A 73 -3.00 7.57 13.46
CA LYS A 73 -2.91 8.87 14.11
C LYS A 73 -4.26 9.59 14.16
N ALA A 74 -5.06 9.53 13.10
CA ALA A 74 -6.40 10.11 13.09
C ALA A 74 -7.34 9.41 14.10
N ILE A 75 -7.23 8.09 14.23
CA ILE A 75 -7.97 7.30 15.24
C ILE A 75 -7.54 7.68 16.65
N SER A 76 -6.23 7.78 16.91
CA SER A 76 -5.69 8.17 18.21
C SER A 76 -6.15 9.58 18.63
N GLN A 77 -6.16 10.53 17.68
CA GLN A 77 -6.71 11.87 17.89
C GLN A 77 -8.21 11.86 18.18
N HIS A 78 -8.98 10.98 17.53
CA HIS A 78 -10.40 10.80 17.82
C HIS A 78 -10.65 10.30 19.26
N CYS A 79 -9.75 9.45 19.76
CA CYS A 79 -9.76 8.98 21.16
C CYS A 79 -9.16 9.98 22.17
N GLY A 80 -8.69 11.16 21.73
CA GLY A 80 -8.07 12.17 22.57
C GLY A 80 -6.68 11.79 23.10
N LYS A 81 -6.02 10.81 22.49
CA LYS A 81 -4.68 10.34 22.86
C LYS A 81 -3.62 11.04 22.00
N MET A 82 -2.46 11.30 22.60
CA MET A 82 -1.29 11.91 21.93
C MET A 82 -0.27 10.85 21.48
N VAL A 83 -0.42 9.62 21.94
CA VAL A 83 0.46 8.48 21.65
C VAL A 83 -0.37 7.42 20.93
N ILE A 84 0.18 6.89 19.84
CA ILE A 84 -0.45 5.83 19.04
C ILE A 84 -0.34 4.52 19.81
N ASP A 85 -1.48 3.89 20.10
CA ASP A 85 -1.54 2.58 20.76
C ASP A 85 -1.64 1.45 19.72
N GLU A 86 -1.36 0.21 20.15
CA GLU A 86 -1.54 -0.99 19.32
C GLU A 86 -2.99 -1.12 18.80
N THR A 87 -3.97 -0.74 19.63
CA THR A 87 -5.39 -0.76 19.25
C THR A 87 -5.69 0.17 18.08
N ASP A 88 -5.03 1.32 18.02
CA ASP A 88 -5.25 2.32 16.97
C ASP A 88 -4.72 1.79 15.62
N VAL A 89 -3.61 1.05 15.66
CA VAL A 89 -3.04 0.36 14.49
C VAL A 89 -3.92 -0.81 14.04
N GLN A 90 -4.42 -1.62 14.97
CA GLN A 90 -5.33 -2.73 14.64
C GLN A 90 -6.59 -2.22 13.93
N ILE A 91 -7.20 -1.16 14.45
CA ILE A 91 -8.39 -0.54 13.84
C ILE A 91 -8.04 0.04 12.47
N ALA A 92 -6.89 0.70 12.31
CA ALA A 92 -6.45 1.22 11.02
C ALA A 92 -6.27 0.09 9.98
N VAL A 93 -5.70 -1.06 10.38
CA VAL A 93 -5.50 -2.21 9.49
C VAL A 93 -6.85 -2.78 9.03
N GLU A 94 -7.79 -2.95 9.96
CA GLU A 94 -9.14 -3.43 9.65
C GLU A 94 -9.89 -2.47 8.71
N PHE A 95 -9.74 -1.16 8.93
CA PHE A 95 -10.39 -0.13 8.12
C PHE A 95 -9.79 -0.05 6.71
N SER A 96 -8.46 -0.13 6.60
CA SER A 96 -7.75 -0.08 5.33
C SER A 96 -8.09 -1.30 4.44
N GLY A 97 -8.44 -2.44 5.05
CA GLY A 97 -8.86 -3.64 4.35
C GLY A 97 -7.78 -4.31 3.49
N LEU A 98 -6.55 -3.77 3.48
CA LEU A 98 -5.43 -4.22 2.66
C LEU A 98 -5.04 -5.68 2.93
N LEU A 99 -5.21 -6.14 4.17
CA LEU A 99 -4.89 -7.50 4.60
C LEU A 99 -6.14 -8.39 4.72
N CYS A 100 -7.33 -7.83 4.49
CA CYS A 100 -8.54 -8.60 4.54
C CYS A 100 -8.63 -9.42 3.25
N ASP A 101 -8.43 -10.73 3.38
CA ASP A 101 -8.77 -11.71 2.36
C ASP A 101 -10.28 -11.58 2.10
N GLY A 102 -10.67 -10.75 1.13
CA GLY A 102 -12.06 -10.52 0.71
C GLY A 102 -12.72 -11.74 0.07
N LYS A 103 -12.17 -12.94 0.31
CA LYS A 103 -12.74 -14.21 -0.12
C LYS A 103 -14.02 -14.45 0.68
N PRO A 104 -15.20 -14.49 0.02
CA PRO A 104 -16.45 -14.78 0.71
C PRO A 104 -16.36 -16.14 1.38
N THR A 105 -16.95 -16.26 2.56
CA THR A 105 -16.91 -17.54 3.28
C THR A 105 -17.66 -18.61 2.48
N ARG A 106 -17.34 -19.88 2.74
CA ARG A 106 -18.06 -21.00 2.09
C ARG A 106 -19.57 -20.92 2.33
N ALA A 107 -20.01 -20.44 3.49
CA ALA A 107 -21.42 -20.25 3.81
C ALA A 107 -22.06 -19.19 2.91
N ASP A 108 -21.37 -18.07 2.69
CA ASP A 108 -21.84 -17.00 1.81
C ASP A 108 -21.95 -17.48 0.36
N LEU A 109 -20.96 -18.25 -0.11
CA LEU A 109 -20.98 -18.86 -1.44
C LEU A 109 -22.15 -19.83 -1.61
N ILE A 110 -22.42 -20.68 -0.62
CA ILE A 110 -23.55 -21.63 -0.67
C ILE A 110 -24.87 -20.87 -0.69
N LYS A 111 -25.01 -19.81 0.12
CA LYS A 111 -26.20 -18.96 0.13
C LYS A 111 -26.41 -18.30 -1.24
N MET A 112 -25.40 -17.61 -1.77
CA MET A 112 -25.46 -16.98 -3.09
C MET A 112 -25.75 -18.01 -4.19
N ALA A 113 -25.14 -19.18 -4.14
CA ALA A 113 -25.39 -20.26 -5.10
C ALA A 113 -26.83 -20.75 -5.00
N SER A 114 -27.39 -20.92 -3.80
CA SER A 114 -28.78 -21.36 -3.63
C SER A 114 -29.79 -20.35 -4.19
N GLU A 115 -29.56 -19.04 -3.98
CA GLU A 115 -30.38 -17.96 -4.51
C GLU A 115 -30.32 -17.91 -6.05
N ARG A 116 -29.12 -18.07 -6.62
CA ARG A 116 -28.91 -18.05 -8.08
C ARG A 116 -29.46 -19.31 -8.76
N ASN A 117 -29.30 -20.47 -8.14
CA ASN A 117 -29.76 -21.75 -8.66
C ASN A 117 -31.27 -21.96 -8.50
N ALA A 118 -31.94 -21.15 -7.67
CA ALA A 118 -33.41 -21.15 -7.58
C ALA A 118 -34.09 -20.59 -8.84
N GLN A 119 -33.36 -19.84 -9.69
CA GLN A 119 -33.88 -19.39 -10.97
C GLN A 119 -33.88 -20.56 -11.97
N PRO A 120 -35.06 -20.98 -12.49
CA PRO A 120 -35.11 -22.06 -13.45
C PRO A 120 -34.37 -21.67 -14.72
N LEU A 121 -33.69 -22.65 -15.33
CA LEU A 121 -32.97 -22.44 -16.56
C LEU A 121 -33.92 -21.92 -17.66
N PRO A 122 -33.52 -20.91 -18.45
CA PRO A 122 -34.32 -20.43 -19.56
C PRO A 122 -34.64 -21.57 -20.54
N GLN A 123 -35.90 -21.65 -20.98
CA GLN A 123 -36.35 -22.74 -21.85
C GLN A 123 -35.53 -22.77 -23.16
N ILE A 124 -34.84 -23.89 -23.40
CA ILE A 124 -34.03 -24.11 -24.59
C ILE A 124 -34.97 -24.44 -25.77
N ARG A 125 -35.11 -23.51 -26.72
CA ARG A 125 -35.83 -23.75 -27.99
C ARG A 125 -34.92 -24.52 -28.95
N HIS A 126 -35.46 -25.49 -29.67
CA HIS A 126 -34.76 -26.41 -30.60
C HIS A 126 -34.27 -25.73 -31.91
N ASN A 127 -33.75 -24.51 -31.83
CA ASN A 127 -33.02 -23.90 -32.93
C ASN A 127 -31.54 -24.23 -32.70
N PHE A 128 -31.01 -25.19 -33.44
CA PHE A 128 -29.60 -25.57 -33.40
C PHE A 128 -28.74 -24.35 -33.77
N GLY A 129 -28.02 -23.76 -32.81
CA GLY A 129 -27.11 -22.63 -33.03
C GLY A 129 -26.69 -21.89 -31.76
N LEU A 130 -25.59 -21.14 -31.83
CA LEU A 130 -25.14 -20.25 -30.74
C LEU A 130 -26.13 -19.09 -30.59
N LYS A 131 -26.70 -18.92 -29.39
CA LYS A 131 -27.49 -17.73 -29.04
C LYS A 131 -26.55 -16.61 -28.65
N LEU A 132 -26.32 -15.66 -29.56
CA LEU A 132 -25.68 -14.41 -29.20
C LEU A 132 -26.62 -13.62 -28.26
N PRO A 133 -26.10 -13.01 -27.17
CA PRO A 133 -26.82 -11.97 -26.45
C PRO A 133 -27.30 -10.89 -27.43
N ASN A 134 -28.43 -10.23 -27.16
CA ASN A 134 -28.98 -9.17 -28.02
C ASN A 134 -27.88 -8.19 -28.47
N ASP A 135 -27.95 -7.71 -29.72
CA ASP A 135 -27.00 -6.78 -30.34
C ASP A 135 -26.66 -5.54 -29.46
N ARG A 136 -27.49 -5.17 -28.49
CA ARG A 136 -27.18 -4.06 -27.57
C ARG A 136 -26.20 -4.41 -26.44
N CYS A 137 -25.96 -5.69 -26.20
CA CYS A 137 -25.03 -6.20 -25.20
C CYS A 137 -23.71 -6.69 -25.80
N TYR A 138 -23.51 -6.53 -27.11
CA TYR A 138 -22.17 -6.67 -27.66
C TYR A 138 -21.30 -5.51 -27.18
N ILE A 139 -20.02 -5.80 -26.97
CA ILE A 139 -18.99 -4.82 -26.59
C ILE A 139 -18.71 -3.78 -27.70
N LEU A 140 -19.32 -3.90 -28.89
CA LEU A 140 -19.13 -2.97 -30.02
C LEU A 140 -19.75 -1.57 -29.82
N TYR A 141 -20.57 -1.31 -28.79
CA TYR A 141 -21.03 0.08 -28.49
C TYR A 141 -20.11 0.86 -27.54
N PHE A 142 -19.19 0.22 -26.81
CA PHE A 142 -18.29 0.96 -25.92
C PHE A 142 -17.20 1.72 -26.70
N CYS A 143 -16.93 1.32 -27.94
CA CYS A 143 -16.03 2.01 -28.87
C CYS A 143 -16.78 3.01 -29.78
N ARG A 144 -17.89 3.61 -29.34
CA ARG A 144 -18.58 4.68 -30.08
C ARG A 144 -19.00 5.87 -29.22
N SER A 145 -18.40 6.01 -28.04
CA SER A 145 -18.60 7.18 -27.18
C SER A 145 -17.30 7.94 -26.86
N SER A 146 -16.16 7.52 -27.43
CA SER A 146 -14.85 8.16 -27.19
C SER A 146 -14.08 8.48 -28.47
N THR A 147 -14.73 9.16 -29.42
CA THR A 147 -14.01 9.98 -30.42
C THR A 147 -14.85 11.21 -30.73
N PRO A 148 -14.47 12.42 -30.26
CA PRO A 148 -14.98 13.66 -30.83
C PRO A 148 -14.31 13.87 -32.20
N SER A 149 -15.11 14.22 -33.20
CA SER A 149 -14.72 14.98 -34.39
C SER A 149 -13.48 14.50 -35.17
N ILE A 150 -13.68 13.84 -36.32
CA ILE A 150 -12.84 13.98 -37.54
C ILE A 150 -13.47 13.20 -38.71
N PHE A 151 -13.76 13.93 -39.81
CA PHE A 151 -14.08 13.49 -41.18
C PHE A 151 -15.33 12.59 -41.37
N CYS A 152 -16.30 12.89 -42.24
CA CYS A 152 -16.38 13.71 -43.44
C CYS A 152 -17.84 14.19 -43.63
#